data_AF-A0A3M0VYM6-F1
#
_entry.id   AF-A0A3M0VYM6-F1
#
_cell.length_a   1.000
_cell.length_b   1.000
_cell.length_c   1.000
_cell.angle_alpha   90.00
_cell.angle_beta   90.00
_cell.angle_gamma   90.00
#
_symmetry.space_group_name_H-M   'P 1'
#
loop_
_entity.id
_entity.type
_entity.pdbx_description
1 polymer ?
#
loop_
_entity_poly.entity_id
_entity_poly.type
_entity_poly.pdbx_seq_one_letter_code
_entity_poly.pdbx_strand_id
1 'polypeptide(L)'
;MGVFYEEIPESLIKWINEQKMFFVATAPLSGQMHINLSPKGGEYFGAADSKTFWFLELTGSGCETLAHLYEPGNGRITIMLNAFDGPPKIARLWGYAMEYGTKEFSEFAEKHKIKAIPGTRSIIIVKVHQAGTSCGFAVPYYDFKGHRPILNDYFKQKQLKFEAGSEKDSMPRYWALKNAFSIDGLPGSKIGLKTGKAFSIKPIKKMVGPHAPSNNTRFKQGIPLEQVILIALLSVILGVLLTLHGPSLVGSVKDKLQPRPLLNALAPLLVISITQTLASPFGYASLAHVDYLSFVLAKSCKLLPVMFLHVLLYQKRYPLSKYLIVFAVTAGVAVFTLYNPPKAGGKKTSKNAQNSSLYGLSLLAVNLLFDGLTNTTQDHVFSSPQRYGRVTAPQMMAATNLLSCLLMAAYLLITPYIPLDLLFSSSSSVGNTHELASAIAFLQRHPRVLYDVLGFCAAGAIGQLFIFATLNRFGSLLLVTVTVTRKMLTMVLSVVWYGKSLTLGQWAGVGLVFGGIGTEAWIQRQEKLDKERKKRELDKKAE
;
A
#
# COMPACT_ATOMS: atom_id res chain seq x y z
N MET A 1 -30.39 11.33 21.05
CA MET A 1 -29.02 10.81 20.82
C MET A 1 -29.07 9.29 20.92
N GLY A 2 -28.29 8.55 20.13
CA GLY A 2 -28.24 7.09 20.27
C GLY A 2 -27.55 6.69 21.58
N VAL A 3 -27.95 5.55 22.16
CA VAL A 3 -27.30 4.97 23.34
C VAL A 3 -26.49 3.76 22.90
N PHE A 4 -25.26 3.64 23.38
CA PHE A 4 -24.37 2.55 23.04
C PHE A 4 -24.03 1.73 24.28
N TYR A 5 -23.86 0.43 24.07
CA TYR A 5 -23.60 -0.55 25.12
C TYR A 5 -22.46 -1.46 24.67
N GLU A 6 -21.66 -1.93 25.62
CA GLU A 6 -20.63 -2.95 25.35
C GLU A 6 -21.25 -4.35 25.17
N GLU A 7 -22.42 -4.57 25.79
CA GLU A 7 -23.19 -5.82 25.74
C GLU A 7 -24.66 -5.51 25.42
N ILE A 8 -25.41 -6.51 24.93
CA ILE A 8 -26.85 -6.39 24.72
C ILE A 8 -27.55 -6.37 26.09
N PRO A 9 -28.23 -5.27 26.48
CA PRO A 9 -28.96 -5.23 27.74
C PRO A 9 -30.09 -6.26 27.77
N GLU A 10 -30.41 -6.82 28.94
CA GLU A 10 -31.45 -7.86 29.08
C GLU A 10 -32.82 -7.42 28.53
N SER A 11 -33.19 -6.16 28.78
CA SER A 11 -34.41 -5.57 28.22
C SER A 11 -34.40 -5.50 26.69
N LEU A 12 -33.22 -5.34 26.08
CA LEU A 12 -33.05 -5.33 24.64
C LEU A 12 -33.05 -6.76 24.06
N ILE A 13 -32.49 -7.75 24.76
CA ILE A 13 -32.56 -9.17 24.38
C ILE A 13 -34.02 -9.61 24.22
N LYS A 14 -34.85 -9.32 25.23
CA LYS A 14 -36.30 -9.62 25.17
C LYS A 14 -36.96 -8.96 23.96
N TRP A 15 -36.72 -7.67 23.78
CA TRP A 15 -37.28 -6.90 22.67
C TRP A 15 -36.82 -7.42 21.29
N ILE A 16 -35.54 -7.81 21.14
CA ILE A 16 -34.98 -8.37 19.91
C ILE A 16 -35.70 -9.66 19.53
N ASN A 17 -35.94 -10.55 20.50
CA ASN A 17 -36.57 -11.86 20.26
C ASN A 17 -38.07 -11.75 19.96
N GLU A 18 -38.72 -10.63 20.27
CA GLU A 18 -40.11 -10.35 19.91
C GLU A 18 -40.26 -9.90 18.45
N GLN A 19 -39.19 -9.41 17.82
CA GLN A 19 -39.21 -8.86 16.46
C GLN A 19 -39.55 -9.92 15.41
N LYS A 20 -40.15 -9.49 14.29
CA LYS A 20 -40.56 -10.38 13.18
C LYS A 20 -39.62 -10.32 11.98
N MET A 21 -38.77 -9.30 11.92
CA MET A 21 -37.81 -9.11 10.85
C MET A 21 -36.59 -8.31 11.33
N PHE A 22 -35.48 -8.48 10.63
CA PHE A 22 -34.24 -7.77 10.85
C PHE A 22 -33.53 -7.55 9.52
N PHE A 23 -32.55 -6.66 9.52
CA PHE A 23 -31.73 -6.34 8.35
C PHE A 23 -30.30 -6.76 8.61
N VAL A 24 -29.69 -7.38 7.62
CA VAL A 24 -28.29 -7.79 7.66
C VAL A 24 -27.52 -6.94 6.67
N ALA A 25 -26.53 -6.19 7.16
CA ALA A 25 -25.58 -5.47 6.35
C ALA A 25 -24.20 -6.13 6.43
N THR A 26 -23.57 -6.35 5.29
CA THR A 26 -22.17 -6.79 5.21
C THR A 26 -21.45 -6.04 4.10
N ALA A 27 -20.15 -5.80 4.25
CA ALA A 27 -19.36 -5.11 3.25
C ALA A 27 -18.05 -5.85 2.97
N PRO A 28 -17.61 -5.96 1.71
CA PRO A 28 -16.28 -6.48 1.36
C PRO A 28 -15.18 -5.52 1.83
N LEU A 29 -13.93 -5.99 1.91
CA LEU A 29 -12.77 -5.16 2.24
C LEU A 29 -12.42 -4.19 1.11
N SER A 30 -12.64 -4.61 -0.13
CA SER A 30 -12.47 -3.73 -1.29
C SER A 30 -13.52 -2.63 -1.29
N GLY A 31 -13.09 -1.38 -1.24
CA GLY A 31 -13.96 -0.21 -1.36
C GLY A 31 -14.62 -0.04 -2.74
N GLN A 32 -14.31 -0.91 -3.70
CA GLN A 32 -14.90 -0.89 -5.04
C GLN A 32 -16.09 -1.87 -5.19
N MET A 33 -16.22 -2.85 -4.31
CA MET A 33 -17.27 -3.88 -4.38
C MET A 33 -18.54 -3.44 -3.63
N HIS A 34 -19.67 -4.12 -3.86
CA HIS A 34 -20.97 -3.70 -3.35
C HIS A 34 -21.15 -4.04 -1.87
N ILE A 35 -21.76 -3.11 -1.13
CA ILE A 35 -22.29 -3.37 0.21
C ILE A 35 -23.58 -4.16 0.06
N ASN A 36 -23.72 -5.24 0.82
CA ASN A 36 -24.92 -6.03 0.87
C ASN A 36 -25.82 -5.55 2.02
N LEU A 37 -27.12 -5.41 1.74
CA LEU A 37 -28.15 -5.16 2.73
C LEU A 37 -29.36 -6.04 2.41
N SER A 38 -29.70 -6.95 3.31
CA SER A 38 -30.74 -7.95 3.09
C SER A 38 -31.73 -7.99 4.27
N PRO A 39 -33.03 -7.78 4.05
CA PRO A 39 -34.03 -8.07 5.07
C PRO A 39 -34.18 -9.59 5.24
N LYS A 40 -34.34 -10.01 6.49
CA LYS A 40 -34.58 -11.39 6.90
C LYS A 40 -35.71 -11.41 7.92
N GLY A 41 -36.36 -12.55 8.07
CA GLY A 41 -37.46 -12.73 9.00
C GLY A 41 -37.81 -14.21 9.15
N GLY A 42 -38.94 -14.47 9.80
CA GLY A 42 -39.29 -15.81 10.28
C GLY A 42 -38.80 -16.03 11.70
N GLU A 43 -38.88 -17.26 12.17
CA GLU A 43 -38.54 -17.64 13.55
C GLU A 43 -37.06 -18.04 13.72
N TYR A 44 -36.22 -17.70 12.74
CA TYR A 44 -34.88 -18.25 12.60
C TYR A 44 -33.76 -17.32 13.06
N PHE A 45 -33.99 -16.54 14.12
CA PHE A 45 -33.01 -15.64 14.70
C PHE A 45 -33.27 -15.35 16.17
N GLY A 46 -32.27 -14.87 16.88
CA GLY A 46 -32.43 -14.38 18.25
C GLY A 46 -31.14 -13.93 18.91
N ALA A 47 -31.28 -13.19 20.00
CA ALA A 47 -30.20 -12.95 20.95
C ALA A 47 -30.15 -14.13 21.94
N ALA A 48 -29.06 -14.89 21.91
CA ALA A 48 -28.84 -16.04 22.78
C ALA A 48 -28.38 -15.62 24.18
N ASP A 49 -27.58 -14.56 24.28
CA ASP A 49 -27.06 -13.98 25.51
C ASP A 49 -26.64 -12.52 25.27
N SER A 50 -26.03 -11.88 26.27
CA SER A 50 -25.60 -10.46 26.20
C SER A 50 -24.51 -10.19 25.15
N LYS A 51 -23.86 -11.23 24.59
CA LYS A 51 -22.78 -11.09 23.59
C LYS A 51 -23.02 -11.89 22.31
N THR A 52 -24.15 -12.55 22.18
CA THR A 52 -24.37 -13.49 21.08
C THR A 52 -25.72 -13.26 20.44
N PHE A 53 -25.71 -12.84 19.19
CA PHE A 53 -26.88 -12.87 18.32
C PHE A 53 -26.66 -13.90 17.22
N TRP A 54 -27.69 -14.64 16.85
CA TRP A 54 -27.60 -15.65 15.81
C TRP A 54 -28.79 -15.59 14.86
N PHE A 55 -28.58 -16.09 13.65
CA PHE A 55 -29.68 -16.36 12.71
C PHE A 55 -29.33 -17.48 11.73
N LEU A 56 -30.35 -18.17 11.21
CA LEU A 56 -30.17 -19.10 10.11
C LEU A 56 -30.02 -18.34 8.80
N GLU A 57 -28.91 -18.57 8.12
CA GLU A 57 -28.75 -18.15 6.74
C GLU A 57 -29.37 -19.22 5.84
N LEU A 58 -30.61 -18.95 5.43
CA LEU A 58 -31.33 -19.79 4.48
C LEU A 58 -30.79 -19.62 3.05
N THR A 59 -31.08 -20.61 2.22
CA THR A 59 -30.70 -20.61 0.81
C THR A 59 -31.53 -19.57 0.05
N GLY A 60 -30.89 -18.89 -0.89
CA GLY A 60 -31.52 -17.88 -1.73
C GLY A 60 -30.78 -17.70 -3.05
N SER A 61 -31.16 -16.70 -3.84
CA SER A 61 -30.43 -16.32 -5.06
C SER A 61 -29.03 -15.76 -4.77
N GLY A 62 -28.87 -15.10 -3.61
CA GLY A 62 -27.65 -14.48 -3.13
C GLY A 62 -26.80 -15.32 -2.16
N CYS A 63 -25.56 -14.89 -1.97
CA CYS A 63 -24.62 -15.42 -0.97
C CYS A 63 -23.64 -14.36 -0.43
N GLU A 64 -24.02 -13.09 -0.52
CA GLU A 64 -23.16 -11.92 -0.28
C GLU A 64 -22.74 -11.85 1.18
N THR A 65 -23.67 -12.09 2.13
CA THR A 65 -23.36 -12.19 3.56
C THR A 65 -22.23 -13.17 3.82
N LEU A 66 -22.31 -14.39 3.28
CA LEU A 66 -21.28 -15.41 3.47
C LEU A 66 -19.96 -15.03 2.78
N ALA A 67 -20.04 -14.52 1.55
CA ALA A 67 -18.85 -14.17 0.80
C ALA A 67 -18.02 -13.08 1.49
N HIS A 68 -18.70 -12.07 2.07
CA HIS A 68 -18.03 -11.00 2.82
C HIS A 68 -17.45 -11.52 4.14
N LEU A 69 -18.15 -12.43 4.82
CA LEU A 69 -17.67 -13.00 6.09
C LEU A 69 -16.50 -13.97 5.93
N TYR A 70 -16.38 -14.66 4.78
CA TYR A 70 -15.23 -15.53 4.49
C TYR A 70 -14.01 -14.80 3.93
N GLU A 71 -14.17 -13.54 3.57
CA GLU A 71 -13.05 -12.74 3.15
C GLU A 71 -12.02 -12.65 4.30
N PRO A 72 -10.75 -13.07 4.08
CA PRO A 72 -9.77 -13.16 5.15
C PRO A 72 -9.56 -11.81 5.85
N GLY A 73 -9.79 -11.78 7.16
CA GLY A 73 -9.64 -10.57 7.98
C GLY A 73 -10.80 -9.57 7.89
N ASN A 74 -11.91 -9.91 7.23
CA ASN A 74 -13.10 -9.04 7.18
C ASN A 74 -14.03 -9.30 8.36
N GLY A 75 -14.89 -10.32 8.24
CA GLY A 75 -15.81 -10.71 9.30
C GLY A 75 -16.78 -9.61 9.75
N ARG A 76 -16.94 -8.49 9.03
CA ARG A 76 -17.82 -7.39 9.44
C ARG A 76 -19.26 -7.67 9.05
N ILE A 77 -20.15 -7.60 10.03
CA ILE A 77 -21.60 -7.62 9.84
C ILE A 77 -22.24 -6.59 10.76
N THR A 78 -23.36 -6.03 10.34
CA THR A 78 -24.27 -5.28 11.18
C THR A 78 -25.66 -5.88 11.08
N ILE A 79 -26.25 -6.19 12.23
CA ILE A 79 -27.65 -6.56 12.36
C ILE A 79 -28.41 -5.31 12.79
N MET A 80 -29.48 -4.99 12.09
CA MET A 80 -30.37 -3.88 12.46
C MET A 80 -31.80 -4.39 12.64
N LEU A 81 -32.44 -3.98 13.74
CA LEU A 81 -33.85 -4.27 14.01
C LEU A 81 -34.60 -2.96 14.21
N ASN A 82 -35.85 -2.90 13.75
CA ASN A 82 -36.71 -1.73 13.85
C ASN A 82 -38.01 -2.13 14.55
N ALA A 83 -38.49 -1.28 15.46
CA ALA A 83 -39.87 -1.33 15.95
C ALA A 83 -40.79 -0.86 14.81
N PHE A 84 -41.72 -1.72 14.41
CA PHE A 84 -42.80 -1.37 13.48
C PHE A 84 -44.15 -1.22 14.19
N ASP A 85 -44.18 -1.56 15.48
CA ASP A 85 -45.29 -1.38 16.41
C ASP A 85 -44.77 -0.75 17.73
N GLY A 86 -45.68 -0.19 18.51
CA GLY A 86 -45.36 0.39 19.81
C GLY A 86 -44.38 1.57 19.76
N PRO A 87 -43.55 1.76 20.80
CA PRO A 87 -42.61 2.88 20.87
C PRO A 87 -41.47 2.76 19.81
N PRO A 88 -41.14 3.87 19.11
CA PRO A 88 -40.17 3.85 18.02
C PRO A 88 -38.74 3.55 18.52
N LYS A 89 -38.15 2.47 18.01
CA LYS A 89 -36.81 2.00 18.41
C LYS A 89 -36.08 1.35 17.25
N ILE A 90 -34.78 1.63 17.15
CA ILE A 90 -33.85 0.94 16.24
C ILE A 90 -32.72 0.35 17.08
N ALA A 91 -32.36 -0.92 16.85
CA ALA A 91 -31.21 -1.59 17.47
C ALA A 91 -30.18 -2.00 16.43
N ARG A 92 -28.88 -1.93 16.77
CA ARG A 92 -27.75 -2.36 15.93
C ARG A 92 -26.76 -3.25 16.70
N LEU A 93 -26.31 -4.35 16.08
CA LEU A 93 -25.36 -5.34 16.64
C LEU A 93 -24.27 -5.70 15.60
N TRP A 94 -23.05 -6.11 16.01
CA TRP A 94 -21.92 -6.40 15.09
C TRP A 94 -21.15 -7.73 15.43
N GLY A 95 -20.72 -8.59 14.45
CA GLY A 95 -20.14 -9.96 14.69
C GLY A 95 -19.76 -10.87 13.45
N TYR A 96 -19.76 -12.23 13.50
CA TYR A 96 -19.25 -13.16 12.42
C TYR A 96 -20.13 -14.42 12.05
N ALA A 97 -19.64 -15.45 11.32
CA ALA A 97 -20.42 -16.63 10.81
C ALA A 97 -19.79 -18.04 10.96
N MET A 98 -20.64 -19.09 10.94
CA MET A 98 -20.30 -20.54 10.92
C MET A 98 -21.09 -21.34 9.84
N GLU A 99 -20.55 -22.44 9.29
CA GLU A 99 -21.17 -23.20 8.18
C GLU A 99 -21.96 -24.44 8.60
N TYR A 100 -23.01 -24.77 7.84
CA TYR A 100 -23.76 -26.02 8.04
C TYR A 100 -22.87 -27.26 7.86
N GLY A 101 -23.02 -28.24 8.75
CA GLY A 101 -22.27 -29.50 8.72
C GLY A 101 -20.86 -29.43 9.33
N THR A 102 -20.45 -28.28 9.89
CA THR A 102 -19.26 -28.23 10.75
C THR A 102 -19.60 -28.67 12.18
N LYS A 103 -18.60 -29.09 12.94
CA LYS A 103 -18.79 -29.54 14.32
C LYS A 103 -19.37 -28.42 15.20
N GLU A 104 -18.83 -27.21 15.04
CA GLU A 104 -19.23 -26.01 15.79
C GLU A 104 -20.69 -25.62 15.49
N PHE A 105 -21.13 -25.81 14.24
CA PHE A 105 -22.53 -25.60 13.87
C PHE A 105 -23.45 -26.55 14.62
N SER A 106 -23.13 -27.86 14.61
CA SER A 106 -23.96 -28.88 15.25
C SER A 106 -24.02 -28.68 16.77
N GLU A 107 -22.88 -28.39 17.39
CA GLU A 107 -22.78 -28.09 18.83
C GLU A 107 -23.63 -26.87 19.22
N PHE A 108 -23.56 -25.78 18.43
CA PHE A 108 -24.35 -24.58 18.68
C PHE A 108 -25.85 -24.82 18.46
N ALA A 109 -26.20 -25.53 17.37
CA ALA A 109 -27.58 -25.85 17.05
C ALA A 109 -28.24 -26.72 18.14
N GLU A 110 -27.52 -27.73 18.66
CA GLU A 110 -27.99 -28.59 19.75
C GLU A 110 -28.16 -27.80 21.05
N LYS A 111 -27.13 -27.03 21.45
CA LYS A 111 -27.14 -26.21 22.66
C LYS A 111 -28.34 -25.25 22.71
N HIS A 112 -28.66 -24.64 21.58
CA HIS A 112 -29.74 -23.65 21.48
C HIS A 112 -31.05 -24.23 20.91
N LYS A 113 -31.16 -25.55 20.77
CA LYS A 113 -32.34 -26.27 20.23
C LYS A 113 -32.82 -25.72 18.87
N ILE A 114 -31.86 -25.32 18.02
CA ILE A 114 -32.12 -24.75 16.71
C ILE A 114 -32.40 -25.87 15.72
N LYS A 115 -33.62 -25.91 15.18
CA LYS A 115 -33.99 -26.87 14.14
C LYS A 115 -33.59 -26.36 12.75
N ALA A 116 -32.64 -27.02 12.11
CA ALA A 116 -32.36 -26.78 10.71
C ALA A 116 -33.53 -27.24 9.83
N ILE A 117 -33.89 -26.41 8.85
CA ILE A 117 -34.92 -26.70 7.85
C ILE A 117 -34.29 -26.92 6.47
N PRO A 118 -34.99 -27.56 5.51
CA PRO A 118 -34.53 -27.63 4.13
C PRO A 118 -34.14 -26.25 3.60
N GLY A 119 -32.93 -26.15 3.06
CA GLY A 119 -32.37 -24.87 2.62
C GLY A 119 -31.51 -24.14 3.66
N THR A 120 -31.32 -24.65 4.87
CA THR A 120 -30.34 -24.07 5.82
C THR A 120 -28.92 -24.21 5.28
N ARG A 121 -28.20 -23.10 5.13
CA ARG A 121 -26.84 -23.07 4.55
C ARG A 121 -25.76 -22.87 5.62
N SER A 122 -26.08 -22.11 6.66
CA SER A 122 -25.14 -21.72 7.72
C SER A 122 -25.90 -21.11 8.90
N ILE A 123 -25.29 -21.10 10.09
CA ILE A 123 -25.71 -20.28 11.24
C ILE A 123 -24.73 -19.11 11.30
N ILE A 124 -25.24 -17.90 11.21
CA ILE A 124 -24.42 -16.71 11.40
C ILE A 124 -24.42 -16.38 12.88
N ILE A 125 -23.24 -16.37 13.51
CA ILE A 125 -23.06 -16.09 14.94
C ILE A 125 -22.34 -14.77 15.12
N VAL A 126 -23.14 -13.77 15.45
CA VAL A 126 -22.71 -12.42 15.70
C VAL A 126 -22.23 -12.34 17.15
N LYS A 127 -20.91 -12.50 17.36
CA LYS A 127 -20.28 -12.09 18.64
C LYS A 127 -20.31 -10.58 18.76
N VAL A 128 -21.30 -10.11 19.52
CA VAL A 128 -21.59 -8.71 19.75
C VAL A 128 -20.51 -8.10 20.62
N HIS A 129 -19.72 -7.21 20.03
CA HIS A 129 -18.72 -6.39 20.75
C HIS A 129 -19.24 -4.98 21.06
N GLN A 130 -20.39 -4.61 20.49
CA GLN A 130 -21.07 -3.36 20.75
C GLN A 130 -22.56 -3.53 20.41
N ALA A 131 -23.44 -2.88 21.14
CA ALA A 131 -24.84 -2.72 20.79
C ALA A 131 -25.19 -1.24 20.78
N GLY A 132 -26.11 -0.83 19.90
CA GLY A 132 -26.56 0.56 19.84
C GLY A 132 -28.07 0.66 19.68
N THR A 133 -28.70 1.56 20.40
CA THR A 133 -30.11 1.93 20.23
C THR A 133 -30.25 3.37 19.77
N SER A 134 -31.28 3.65 18.98
CA SER A 134 -31.62 5.02 18.58
C SER A 134 -33.12 5.19 18.41
N CYS A 135 -33.60 6.44 18.54
CA CYS A 135 -35.01 6.77 18.31
C CYS A 135 -35.34 6.60 16.84
N GLY A 136 -36.43 5.88 16.54
CA GLY A 136 -36.88 5.59 15.18
C GLY A 136 -38.03 6.48 14.72
N PHE A 137 -38.05 7.77 15.04
CA PHE A 137 -39.24 8.64 14.82
C PHE A 137 -39.74 8.75 13.37
N ALA A 138 -38.86 8.49 12.40
CA ALA A 138 -39.22 8.44 10.98
C ALA A 138 -39.53 7.02 10.47
N VAL A 139 -39.40 5.98 11.30
CA VAL A 139 -39.76 4.60 10.93
C VAL A 139 -41.28 4.49 11.01
N PRO A 140 -41.96 4.12 9.91
CA PRO A 140 -43.41 4.04 9.89
C PRO A 140 -43.92 2.79 10.61
N TYR A 141 -45.18 2.85 11.02
CA TYR A 141 -45.90 1.69 11.56
C TYR A 141 -46.25 0.69 10.46
N TYR A 142 -46.25 -0.60 10.80
CA TYR A 142 -46.77 -1.68 9.96
C TYR A 142 -47.48 -2.74 10.79
N ASP A 143 -48.59 -3.27 10.25
CA ASP A 143 -49.28 -4.41 10.84
C ASP A 143 -48.68 -5.73 10.35
N PHE A 144 -48.25 -6.57 11.29
CA PHE A 144 -47.75 -7.90 10.98
C PHE A 144 -48.89 -8.87 10.66
N LYS A 145 -49.00 -9.26 9.38
CA LYS A 145 -49.99 -10.26 8.92
C LYS A 145 -49.52 -11.71 9.04
N GLY A 146 -48.21 -11.95 9.02
CA GLY A 146 -47.61 -13.29 9.00
C GLY A 146 -46.35 -13.38 8.14
N HIS A 147 -45.64 -14.51 8.25
CA HIS A 147 -44.45 -14.80 7.45
C HIS A 147 -44.80 -15.40 6.09
N ARG A 148 -43.98 -15.13 5.06
CA ARG A 148 -44.16 -15.70 3.73
C ARG A 148 -43.59 -17.14 3.68
N PRO A 149 -44.38 -18.18 3.33
CA PRO A 149 -43.91 -19.57 3.35
C PRO A 149 -43.12 -19.96 2.08
N ILE A 150 -43.20 -19.15 1.02
CA ILE A 150 -42.69 -19.43 -0.34
C ILE A 150 -41.26 -19.98 -0.34
N LEU A 151 -40.35 -19.36 0.42
CA LEU A 151 -38.95 -19.78 0.46
C LEU A 151 -38.79 -21.18 1.05
N ASN A 152 -39.47 -21.43 2.18
CA ASN A 152 -39.40 -22.70 2.89
C ASN A 152 -40.05 -23.81 2.08
N ASP A 153 -41.22 -23.54 1.48
CA ASP A 153 -41.93 -24.50 0.65
C ASP A 153 -41.11 -24.86 -0.60
N TYR A 154 -40.47 -23.88 -1.23
CA TYR A 154 -39.62 -24.10 -2.40
C TYR A 154 -38.47 -25.08 -2.09
N PHE A 155 -37.73 -24.85 -1.00
CA PHE A 155 -36.61 -25.74 -0.64
C PHE A 155 -37.05 -27.06 -0.02
N LYS A 156 -38.20 -27.11 0.67
CA LYS A 156 -38.82 -28.36 1.12
C LYS A 156 -39.18 -29.25 -0.06
N GLN A 157 -39.85 -28.71 -1.08
CA GLN A 157 -40.19 -29.47 -2.30
C GLN A 157 -38.93 -29.94 -3.05
N LYS A 158 -37.88 -29.11 -3.07
CA LYS A 158 -36.62 -29.49 -3.69
C LYS A 158 -35.93 -30.64 -2.95
N GLN A 159 -35.95 -30.61 -1.61
CA GLN A 159 -35.43 -31.70 -0.77
C GLN A 159 -36.21 -33.00 -0.99
N LEU A 160 -37.54 -32.95 -1.03
CA LEU A 160 -38.38 -34.13 -1.32
C LEU A 160 -38.07 -34.76 -2.69
N LYS A 161 -37.85 -33.92 -3.72
CA LYS A 161 -37.43 -34.42 -5.04
C LYS A 161 -36.06 -35.10 -5.01
N PHE A 162 -35.13 -34.57 -4.23
CA PHE A 162 -33.83 -35.19 -4.04
C PHE A 162 -33.94 -36.55 -3.33
N GLU A 163 -34.74 -36.64 -2.26
CA GLU A 163 -35.02 -37.89 -1.54
C GLU A 163 -35.75 -38.92 -2.42
N ALA A 164 -36.56 -38.46 -3.38
CA ALA A 164 -37.18 -39.28 -4.42
C ALA A 164 -36.23 -39.68 -5.57
N GLY A 165 -34.92 -39.38 -5.47
CA GLY A 165 -33.89 -39.80 -6.42
C GLY A 165 -33.42 -38.74 -7.44
N SER A 166 -33.94 -37.51 -7.39
CA SER A 166 -33.50 -36.43 -8.29
C SER A 166 -32.20 -35.78 -7.80
N GLU A 167 -31.04 -36.33 -8.18
CA GLU A 167 -29.73 -35.78 -7.75
C GLU A 167 -29.51 -34.30 -8.13
N LYS A 168 -30.06 -33.86 -9.27
CA LYS A 168 -30.00 -32.47 -9.74
C LYS A 168 -30.68 -31.48 -8.77
N ASP A 169 -31.57 -31.98 -7.92
CA ASP A 169 -32.28 -31.19 -6.92
C ASP A 169 -31.55 -31.15 -5.57
N SER A 170 -30.41 -31.82 -5.44
CA SER A 170 -29.59 -31.73 -4.22
C SER A 170 -29.18 -30.29 -3.89
N MET A 171 -29.22 -29.96 -2.60
CA MET A 171 -28.84 -28.63 -2.08
C MET A 171 -27.39 -28.24 -2.42
N PRO A 172 -26.38 -29.12 -2.29
CA PRO A 172 -25.01 -28.79 -2.67
C PRO A 172 -24.85 -28.40 -4.13
N ARG A 173 -25.57 -29.05 -5.06
CA ARG A 173 -25.53 -28.69 -6.49
C ARG A 173 -26.21 -27.34 -6.75
N TYR A 174 -27.30 -27.04 -6.03
CA TYR A 174 -27.91 -25.72 -6.07
C TYR A 174 -26.94 -24.63 -5.58
N TRP A 175 -26.23 -24.88 -4.47
CA TRP A 175 -25.22 -23.97 -3.96
C TRP A 175 -24.04 -23.81 -4.91
N ALA A 176 -23.60 -24.88 -5.56
CA ALA A 176 -22.56 -24.82 -6.60
C ALA A 176 -22.98 -23.92 -7.78
N LEU A 177 -24.24 -24.05 -8.20
CA LEU A 177 -24.78 -23.29 -9.32
C LEU A 177 -25.00 -21.80 -8.99
N LYS A 178 -25.60 -21.48 -7.83
CA LYS A 178 -26.08 -20.12 -7.52
C LYS A 178 -25.36 -19.40 -6.39
N ASN A 179 -24.70 -20.13 -5.49
CA ASN A 179 -24.16 -19.57 -4.26
C ASN A 179 -22.66 -19.83 -4.07
N ALA A 180 -21.98 -20.38 -5.09
CA ALA A 180 -20.54 -20.55 -5.10
C ALA A 180 -19.80 -19.21 -5.13
N PHE A 181 -20.39 -18.19 -5.76
CA PHE A 181 -19.82 -16.85 -5.88
C PHE A 181 -20.87 -15.77 -5.64
N SER A 182 -20.46 -14.66 -5.01
CA SER A 182 -21.26 -13.44 -4.89
C SER A 182 -21.44 -12.76 -6.26
N ILE A 183 -22.27 -11.71 -6.32
CA ILE A 183 -22.39 -10.85 -7.52
C ILE A 183 -21.02 -10.29 -7.93
N ASP A 184 -20.19 -9.90 -6.96
CA ASP A 184 -18.86 -9.34 -7.16
C ASP A 184 -17.76 -10.40 -7.35
N GLY A 185 -18.14 -11.68 -7.51
CA GLY A 185 -17.18 -12.76 -7.77
C GLY A 185 -16.39 -13.24 -6.55
N LEU A 186 -16.76 -12.82 -5.33
CA LEU A 186 -16.15 -13.33 -4.11
C LEU A 186 -16.60 -14.77 -3.84
N PRO A 187 -15.71 -15.67 -3.36
CA PRO A 187 -16.10 -17.03 -2.96
C PRO A 187 -17.17 -17.01 -1.88
N GLY A 188 -18.31 -17.68 -2.13
CA GLY A 188 -19.44 -17.81 -1.23
C GLY A 188 -19.44 -19.14 -0.47
N SER A 189 -20.50 -19.93 -0.62
CA SER A 189 -20.66 -21.22 0.05
C SER A 189 -19.48 -22.17 -0.20
N LYS A 190 -18.77 -22.62 0.85
CA LYS A 190 -17.65 -23.56 0.68
C LYS A 190 -18.11 -24.92 0.17
N ILE A 191 -19.29 -25.38 0.61
CA ILE A 191 -19.91 -26.61 0.08
C ILE A 191 -20.19 -26.43 -1.41
N GLY A 192 -20.82 -25.31 -1.81
CA GLY A 192 -21.05 -25.01 -3.22
C GLY A 192 -19.77 -24.98 -4.06
N LEU A 193 -18.69 -24.39 -3.56
CA LEU A 193 -17.39 -24.38 -4.22
C LEU A 193 -16.78 -25.79 -4.37
N LYS A 194 -16.85 -26.62 -3.32
CA LYS A 194 -16.38 -28.01 -3.34
C LYS A 194 -17.18 -28.85 -4.34
N THR A 195 -18.50 -28.79 -4.27
CA THR A 195 -19.41 -29.50 -5.17
C THR A 195 -19.25 -29.03 -6.62
N GLY A 196 -19.07 -27.73 -6.84
CA GLY A 196 -18.83 -27.16 -8.17
C GLY A 196 -17.57 -27.72 -8.82
N LYS A 197 -16.50 -27.93 -8.03
CA LYS A 197 -15.28 -28.59 -8.50
C LYS A 197 -15.48 -30.08 -8.74
N ALA A 198 -16.08 -30.79 -7.79
CA ALA A 198 -16.28 -32.24 -7.87
C ALA A 198 -17.17 -32.66 -9.05
N PHE A 199 -18.21 -31.89 -9.35
CA PHE A 199 -19.19 -32.21 -10.39
C PHE A 199 -19.10 -31.29 -11.62
N SER A 200 -18.02 -30.49 -11.74
CA SER A 200 -17.80 -29.54 -12.85
C SER A 200 -18.99 -28.62 -13.15
N ILE A 201 -19.68 -28.14 -12.11
CA ILE A 201 -20.86 -27.27 -12.23
C ILE A 201 -20.39 -25.83 -12.39
N LYS A 202 -20.70 -25.22 -13.55
CA LYS A 202 -20.41 -23.80 -13.80
C LYS A 202 -21.40 -22.91 -13.04
N PRO A 203 -20.92 -21.95 -12.23
CA PRO A 203 -21.80 -20.98 -11.57
C PRO A 203 -22.57 -20.12 -12.59
N ILE A 204 -23.79 -19.72 -12.24
CA ILE A 204 -24.57 -18.81 -13.08
C ILE A 204 -23.88 -17.45 -13.19
N LYS A 205 -23.95 -16.85 -14.38
CA LYS A 205 -23.52 -15.46 -14.57
C LYS A 205 -24.53 -14.53 -13.91
N LYS A 206 -24.07 -13.77 -12.92
CA LYS A 206 -24.88 -12.74 -12.26
C LYS A 206 -24.71 -11.42 -13.02
N MET A 207 -25.78 -10.63 -13.12
CA MET A 207 -25.69 -9.29 -13.69
C MET A 207 -24.87 -8.42 -12.74
N VAL A 208 -23.90 -7.72 -13.29
CA VAL A 208 -23.07 -6.76 -12.56
C VAL A 208 -23.23 -5.42 -13.27
N GLY A 209 -23.53 -4.36 -12.53
CA GLY A 209 -23.79 -3.04 -13.09
C GLY A 209 -22.57 -2.47 -13.84
N PRO A 210 -22.77 -1.52 -14.77
CA PRO A 210 -21.69 -0.95 -15.60
C PRO A 210 -20.61 -0.19 -14.81
N HIS A 211 -20.95 0.24 -13.58
CA HIS A 211 -20.02 0.93 -12.67
C HIS A 211 -19.40 0.00 -11.63
N ALA A 212 -19.75 -1.28 -11.65
CA ALA A 212 -19.11 -2.25 -10.81
C ALA A 212 -17.68 -2.50 -11.31
N PRO A 213 -16.71 -2.75 -10.40
CA PRO A 213 -15.32 -2.95 -10.78
C PRO A 213 -15.20 -4.12 -11.77
N SER A 214 -14.85 -3.81 -13.02
CA SER A 214 -14.66 -4.80 -14.10
C SER A 214 -13.44 -5.68 -13.87
N ASN A 215 -12.52 -5.22 -13.03
CA ASN A 215 -11.34 -5.98 -12.66
C ASN A 215 -11.68 -6.90 -11.50
N ASN A 216 -11.97 -8.15 -11.88
CA ASN A 216 -11.62 -9.32 -11.09
C ASN A 216 -10.10 -9.32 -10.84
N THR A 217 -9.57 -8.38 -10.06
CA THR A 217 -8.43 -8.69 -9.22
C THR A 217 -8.95 -9.68 -8.20
N ARG A 218 -9.08 -10.95 -8.65
CA ARG A 218 -9.08 -12.10 -7.77
C ARG A 218 -8.05 -11.77 -6.70
N PHE A 219 -8.43 -11.87 -5.43
CA PHE A 219 -7.47 -12.04 -4.35
C PHE A 219 -6.63 -13.29 -4.67
N LYS A 220 -5.67 -13.17 -5.61
CA LYS A 220 -4.52 -14.03 -5.70
C LYS A 220 -3.65 -13.59 -4.54
N GLN A 221 -4.02 -14.00 -3.33
CA GLN A 221 -3.02 -14.24 -2.31
C GLN A 221 -2.19 -15.42 -2.81
N GLY A 222 -1.20 -15.09 -3.62
CA GLY A 222 -0.29 -16.00 -4.28
C GLY A 222 0.65 -15.13 -5.07
N ILE A 223 1.91 -15.09 -4.66
CA ILE A 223 2.98 -14.46 -5.42
C ILE A 223 2.91 -15.07 -6.82
N PRO A 224 2.64 -14.29 -7.89
CA PRO A 224 2.57 -14.84 -9.25
C PRO A 224 3.88 -15.57 -9.54
N LEU A 225 3.77 -16.71 -10.25
CA LEU A 225 4.92 -17.59 -10.54
C LEU A 225 6.09 -16.80 -11.13
N GLU A 226 5.80 -15.79 -11.95
CA GLU A 226 6.76 -14.84 -12.53
C GLU A 226 7.55 -14.04 -11.48
N GLN A 227 6.90 -13.58 -10.40
CA GLN A 227 7.59 -12.90 -9.28
C GLN A 227 8.42 -13.88 -8.46
N VAL A 228 7.95 -15.12 -8.26
CA VAL A 228 8.75 -16.16 -7.59
C VAL A 228 10.00 -16.49 -8.41
N ILE A 229 9.86 -16.63 -9.73
CA ILE A 229 10.97 -16.86 -10.66
C ILE A 229 11.94 -15.68 -10.66
N LEU A 230 11.44 -14.44 -10.67
CA LEU A 230 12.28 -13.24 -10.62
C LEU A 230 13.04 -13.12 -9.29
N ILE A 231 12.37 -13.38 -8.16
CA ILE A 231 13.00 -13.37 -6.82
C ILE A 231 14.04 -14.49 -6.73
N ALA A 232 13.77 -15.68 -7.27
CA ALA A 232 14.71 -16.80 -7.32
C ALA A 232 15.93 -16.49 -8.21
N LEU A 233 15.72 -15.88 -9.37
CA LEU A 233 16.82 -15.46 -10.26
C LEU A 233 17.67 -14.36 -9.60
N LEU A 234 17.03 -13.37 -8.99
CA LEU A 234 17.75 -12.28 -8.29
C LEU A 234 18.52 -12.80 -7.08
N SER A 235 17.97 -13.73 -6.32
CA SER A 235 18.65 -14.33 -5.16
C SER A 235 19.80 -15.25 -5.58
N VAL A 236 19.68 -15.97 -6.69
CA VAL A 236 20.77 -16.76 -7.29
C VAL A 236 21.88 -15.84 -7.81
N ILE A 237 21.54 -14.79 -8.58
CA ILE A 237 22.51 -13.83 -9.10
C ILE A 237 23.25 -13.14 -7.95
N LEU A 238 22.52 -12.69 -6.92
CA LEU A 238 23.10 -12.08 -5.73
C LEU A 238 23.96 -13.06 -4.94
N GLY A 239 23.52 -14.31 -4.81
CA GLY A 239 24.28 -15.38 -4.15
C GLY A 239 25.58 -15.68 -4.88
N VAL A 240 25.56 -15.79 -6.21
CA VAL A 240 26.75 -15.98 -7.06
C VAL A 240 27.68 -14.77 -7.01
N LEU A 241 27.16 -13.55 -7.01
CA LEU A 241 27.96 -12.34 -6.85
C LEU A 241 28.63 -12.27 -5.47
N LEU A 242 27.90 -12.63 -4.41
CA LEU A 242 28.42 -12.67 -3.04
C LEU A 242 29.41 -13.82 -2.83
N THR A 243 29.26 -14.98 -3.47
CA THR A 243 30.25 -16.05 -3.36
C THR A 243 31.52 -15.75 -4.15
N LEU A 244 31.40 -15.18 -5.36
CA LEU A 244 32.55 -14.85 -6.21
C LEU A 244 33.32 -13.62 -5.72
N HIS A 245 32.61 -12.58 -5.27
CA HIS A 245 33.22 -11.30 -4.91
C HIS A 245 33.15 -10.98 -3.41
N GLY A 246 32.34 -11.69 -2.62
CA GLY A 246 32.17 -11.43 -1.19
C GLY A 246 33.46 -11.59 -0.37
N PRO A 247 34.29 -12.62 -0.58
CA PRO A 247 35.57 -12.74 0.13
C PRO A 247 36.54 -11.58 -0.19
N SER A 248 36.56 -11.13 -1.45
CA SER A 248 37.33 -9.96 -1.90
C SER A 248 36.76 -8.64 -1.35
N LEU A 249 35.44 -8.50 -1.29
CA LEU A 249 34.75 -7.36 -0.70
C LEU A 249 34.99 -7.28 0.82
N VAL A 250 34.83 -8.39 1.53
CA VAL A 250 35.01 -8.48 2.99
C VAL A 250 36.48 -8.28 3.36
N GLY A 251 37.42 -8.86 2.59
CA GLY A 251 38.86 -8.63 2.76
C GLY A 251 39.24 -7.15 2.52
N SER A 252 38.76 -6.55 1.43
CA SER A 252 39.05 -5.13 1.11
C SER A 252 38.39 -4.15 2.09
N VAL A 253 37.25 -4.52 2.69
CA VAL A 253 36.58 -3.74 3.73
C VAL A 253 37.31 -3.88 5.08
N LYS A 254 37.75 -5.09 5.45
CA LYS A 254 38.46 -5.36 6.70
C LYS A 254 39.82 -4.65 6.76
N ASP A 255 40.58 -4.65 5.66
CA ASP A 255 41.90 -3.98 5.58
C ASP A 255 41.78 -2.44 5.49
N LYS A 256 40.63 -1.92 5.08
CA LYS A 256 40.33 -0.47 5.03
C LYS A 256 39.64 0.07 6.28
N LEU A 257 39.16 -0.81 7.16
CA LEU A 257 38.59 -0.47 8.46
C LEU A 257 39.69 -0.32 9.54
N GLN A 258 40.79 0.37 9.23
CA GLN A 258 41.67 0.87 10.30
C GLN A 258 41.08 2.17 10.87
N PRO A 259 40.90 2.29 12.20
CA PRO A 259 40.36 3.50 12.81
C PRO A 259 41.43 4.60 12.80
N ARG A 260 41.21 5.65 12.00
CA ARG A 260 41.87 6.97 12.07
C ARG A 260 40.76 8.04 12.09
N PRO A 261 40.98 9.25 12.65
CA PRO A 261 39.97 9.90 13.46
C PRO A 261 38.82 10.45 12.61
N LEU A 262 37.66 9.79 12.71
CA LEU A 262 36.37 10.26 12.21
C LEU A 262 35.99 11.65 12.81
N LEU A 263 36.62 12.03 13.93
CA LEU A 263 36.44 13.29 14.64
C LEU A 263 36.62 14.52 13.72
N ASN A 264 37.61 14.52 12.83
CA ASN A 264 37.86 15.66 11.94
C ASN A 264 36.79 15.78 10.85
N ALA A 265 36.14 14.66 10.50
CA ALA A 265 35.04 14.60 9.54
C ALA A 265 33.65 14.63 10.20
N LEU A 266 33.56 14.77 11.52
CA LEU A 266 32.30 14.62 12.26
C LEU A 266 31.28 15.71 11.88
N ALA A 267 31.72 16.97 11.75
CA ALA A 267 30.87 18.08 11.34
C ALA A 267 30.25 17.88 9.94
N PRO A 268 31.00 17.58 8.86
CA PRO A 268 30.37 17.32 7.57
C PRO A 268 29.52 16.03 7.58
N LEU A 269 29.89 15.01 8.36
CA LEU A 269 29.07 13.80 8.50
C LEU A 269 27.72 14.06 9.19
N LEU A 270 27.68 14.97 10.18
CA LEU A 270 26.44 15.45 10.79
C LEU A 270 25.56 16.19 9.77
N VAL A 271 26.14 17.11 9.00
CA VAL A 271 25.40 17.83 7.94
C VAL A 271 24.80 16.84 6.94
N ILE A 272 25.57 15.85 6.49
CA ILE A 272 25.10 14.80 5.58
C ILE A 272 23.93 14.03 6.22
N SER A 273 24.06 13.61 7.47
CA SER A 273 23.04 12.78 8.13
C SER A 273 21.75 13.55 8.42
N ILE A 274 21.85 14.81 8.86
CA ILE A 274 20.69 15.68 9.10
C ILE A 274 19.94 15.95 7.78
N THR A 275 20.66 16.35 6.74
CA THR A 275 20.06 16.67 5.44
C THR A 275 19.43 15.45 4.79
N GLN A 276 20.10 14.29 4.84
CA GLN A 276 19.57 13.02 4.33
C GLN A 276 18.31 12.56 5.10
N THR A 277 18.31 12.69 6.42
CA THR A 277 17.18 12.30 7.27
C THR A 277 15.97 13.20 7.04
N LEU A 278 16.17 14.52 6.93
CA LEU A 278 15.09 15.49 6.72
C LEU A 278 14.54 15.49 5.28
N ALA A 279 15.36 15.18 4.27
CA ALA A 279 14.92 15.16 2.87
C ALA A 279 13.72 14.21 2.63
N SER A 280 13.69 13.07 3.31
CA SER A 280 12.67 12.04 3.08
C SER A 280 11.26 12.47 3.53
N PRO A 281 11.05 12.97 4.77
CA PRO A 281 9.77 13.54 5.21
C PRO A 281 9.19 14.61 4.28
N PHE A 282 9.99 15.60 3.87
CA PHE A 282 9.53 16.63 2.92
C PHE A 282 9.11 16.03 1.57
N GLY A 283 9.77 14.95 1.14
CA GLY A 283 9.36 14.18 -0.03
C GLY A 283 8.02 13.50 0.12
N TYR A 284 7.82 12.78 1.21
CA TYR A 284 6.55 12.10 1.46
C TYR A 284 5.39 13.08 1.65
N ALA A 285 5.63 14.20 2.35
CA ALA A 285 4.64 15.28 2.48
C ALA A 285 4.24 15.88 1.11
N SER A 286 5.19 16.01 0.18
CA SER A 286 4.89 16.52 -1.17
C SER A 286 3.95 15.60 -1.96
N LEU A 287 3.93 14.28 -1.71
CA LEU A 287 3.04 13.33 -2.39
C LEU A 287 1.56 13.53 -2.04
N ALA A 288 1.24 14.22 -0.94
CA ALA A 288 -0.12 14.62 -0.64
C ALA A 288 -0.64 15.72 -1.58
N HIS A 289 0.26 16.42 -2.26
CA HIS A 289 -0.04 17.62 -3.06
C HIS A 289 0.39 17.49 -4.53
N VAL A 290 1.28 16.54 -4.85
CA VAL A 290 1.84 16.29 -6.17
C VAL A 290 1.67 14.81 -6.50
N ASP A 291 1.24 14.50 -7.73
CA ASP A 291 1.09 13.11 -8.15
C ASP A 291 2.45 12.39 -8.23
N TYR A 292 2.42 11.06 -8.04
CA TYR A 292 3.64 10.25 -7.99
C TYR A 292 4.51 10.39 -9.24
N LEU A 293 3.92 10.56 -10.43
CA LEU A 293 4.68 10.69 -11.67
C LEU A 293 5.43 12.04 -11.69
N SER A 294 4.75 13.14 -11.36
CA SER A 294 5.38 14.46 -11.19
C SER A 294 6.44 14.48 -10.08
N PHE A 295 6.22 13.75 -8.98
CA PHE A 295 7.21 13.59 -7.90
C PHE A 295 8.49 12.89 -8.39
N VAL A 296 8.37 11.76 -9.11
CA VAL A 296 9.52 11.03 -9.66
C VAL A 296 10.28 11.87 -10.70
N LEU A 297 9.55 12.63 -11.52
CA LEU A 297 10.10 13.56 -12.50
C LEU A 297 10.90 14.68 -11.82
N ALA A 298 10.31 15.39 -10.86
CA ALA A 298 10.99 16.45 -10.12
C ALA A 298 12.25 15.93 -9.38
N LYS A 299 12.19 14.73 -8.77
CA LYS A 299 13.35 14.05 -8.17
C LYS A 299 14.48 13.72 -9.19
N SER A 300 14.21 13.83 -10.48
CA SER A 300 15.21 13.68 -11.55
C SER A 300 15.93 14.99 -11.87
N CYS A 301 15.39 16.14 -11.45
CA CYS A 301 16.03 17.46 -11.54
C CYS A 301 17.10 17.70 -10.46
N LYS A 302 17.46 16.67 -9.67
CA LYS A 302 18.46 16.75 -8.58
C LYS A 302 19.82 17.29 -9.01
N LEU A 303 20.16 17.16 -10.30
CA LEU A 303 21.42 17.68 -10.87
C LEU A 303 21.54 19.20 -10.75
N LEU A 304 20.43 19.94 -10.86
CA LEU A 304 20.42 21.40 -10.80
C LEU A 304 20.76 21.92 -9.39
N PRO A 305 20.09 21.48 -8.31
CA PRO A 305 20.48 21.82 -6.94
C PRO A 305 21.90 21.39 -6.58
N VAL A 306 22.35 20.20 -6.99
CA VAL A 306 23.72 19.71 -6.73
C VAL A 306 24.74 20.66 -7.37
N MET A 307 24.57 21.00 -8.65
CA MET A 307 25.49 21.89 -9.35
C MET A 307 25.47 23.30 -8.75
N PHE A 308 24.28 23.83 -8.47
CA PHE A 308 24.11 25.14 -7.82
C PHE A 308 24.84 25.21 -6.47
N LEU A 309 24.64 24.20 -5.59
CA LEU A 309 25.27 24.16 -4.28
C LEU A 309 26.79 23.94 -4.35
N HIS A 310 27.29 23.20 -5.33
CA HIS A 310 28.74 23.07 -5.56
C HIS A 310 29.41 24.40 -5.94
N VAL A 311 28.75 25.19 -6.77
CA VAL A 311 29.24 26.52 -7.16
C VAL A 311 29.14 27.48 -5.98
N LEU A 312 28.01 27.49 -5.26
CA LEU A 312 27.75 28.44 -4.18
C LEU A 312 28.60 28.17 -2.92
N LEU A 313 28.63 26.92 -2.43
CA LEU A 313 29.26 26.58 -1.15
C LEU A 313 30.75 26.27 -1.28
N TYR A 314 31.16 25.64 -2.38
CA TYR A 314 32.53 25.16 -2.58
C TYR A 314 33.26 25.89 -3.70
N GLN A 315 32.66 26.92 -4.29
CA GLN A 315 33.26 27.79 -5.31
C GLN A 315 33.85 27.05 -6.52
N LYS A 316 33.32 25.87 -6.84
CA LYS A 316 33.77 25.12 -8.02
C LYS A 316 33.28 25.79 -9.31
N ARG A 317 34.14 25.77 -10.33
CA ARG A 317 33.80 26.23 -11.68
C ARG A 317 33.55 25.05 -12.61
N TYR A 318 32.46 25.11 -13.34
CA TYR A 318 32.10 24.13 -14.37
C TYR A 318 32.25 24.75 -15.77
N PRO A 319 32.66 23.96 -16.79
CA PRO A 319 32.65 24.43 -18.16
C PRO A 319 31.20 24.65 -18.64
N LEU A 320 30.99 25.58 -19.58
CA LEU A 320 29.68 25.93 -20.13
C LEU A 320 28.90 24.71 -20.65
N SER A 321 29.60 23.72 -21.21
CA SER A 321 29.01 22.46 -21.68
C SER A 321 28.23 21.73 -20.59
N LYS A 322 28.71 21.73 -19.33
CA LYS A 322 28.00 21.10 -18.21
C LYS A 322 26.72 21.84 -17.86
N TYR A 323 26.73 23.18 -17.85
CA TYR A 323 25.52 23.98 -17.62
C TYR A 323 24.44 23.72 -18.68
N LEU A 324 24.84 23.64 -19.95
CA LEU A 324 23.91 23.34 -21.06
C LEU A 324 23.28 21.95 -20.92
N ILE A 325 24.06 20.94 -20.48
CA ILE A 325 23.53 19.59 -20.22
C ILE A 325 22.52 19.62 -19.08
N VAL A 326 22.84 20.24 -17.94
CA VAL A 326 21.92 20.31 -16.80
C VAL A 326 20.63 21.03 -17.17
N PHE A 327 20.74 22.13 -17.93
CA PHE A 327 19.60 22.86 -18.45
C PHE A 327 18.74 21.99 -19.37
N ALA A 328 19.35 21.28 -20.32
CA ALA A 328 18.64 20.35 -21.19
C ALA A 328 17.90 19.26 -20.38
N VAL A 329 18.59 18.57 -19.47
CA VAL A 329 17.94 17.54 -18.64
C VAL A 329 16.77 18.12 -17.82
N THR A 330 16.93 19.30 -17.24
CA THR A 330 15.87 19.96 -16.45
C THR A 330 14.69 20.38 -17.33
N ALA A 331 14.97 20.97 -18.51
CA ALA A 331 13.95 21.37 -19.47
C ALA A 331 13.17 20.17 -20.02
N GLY A 332 13.84 19.06 -20.31
CA GLY A 332 13.20 17.82 -20.78
C GLY A 332 12.22 17.25 -19.75
N VAL A 333 12.61 17.25 -18.46
CA VAL A 333 11.71 16.85 -17.37
C VAL A 333 10.52 17.80 -17.24
N ALA A 334 10.75 19.11 -17.35
CA ALA A 334 9.68 20.12 -17.29
C ALA A 334 8.67 19.95 -18.45
N VAL A 335 9.15 19.77 -19.68
CA VAL A 335 8.32 19.51 -20.87
C VAL A 335 7.51 18.22 -20.67
N PHE A 336 8.13 17.14 -20.20
CA PHE A 336 7.40 15.90 -19.92
C PHE A 336 6.26 16.08 -18.91
N THR A 337 6.50 16.88 -17.87
CA THR A 337 5.52 17.15 -16.80
C THR A 337 4.36 18.02 -17.29
N LEU A 338 4.65 19.06 -18.10
CA LEU A 338 3.64 19.98 -18.63
C LEU A 338 2.69 19.31 -19.63
N TYR A 339 3.18 18.35 -20.41
CA TYR A 339 2.39 17.61 -21.40
C TYR A 339 1.68 16.38 -20.83
N ASN A 340 1.67 16.23 -19.51
CA ASN A 340 0.95 15.16 -18.82
C ASN A 340 -0.54 15.56 -18.69
N PRO A 341 -1.49 14.81 -19.28
CA PRO A 341 -2.88 15.23 -19.32
C PRO A 341 -3.48 15.27 -17.90
N PRO A 342 -4.26 16.31 -17.54
CA PRO A 342 -4.99 16.34 -16.28
C PRO A 342 -5.97 15.16 -16.23
N LYS A 343 -6.09 14.53 -15.05
CA LYS A 343 -7.02 13.42 -14.83
C LYS A 343 -8.43 13.81 -15.32
N ALA A 344 -9.01 12.98 -16.20
CA ALA A 344 -10.39 13.13 -16.65
C ALA A 344 -11.34 13.05 -15.43
N GLY A 345 -11.91 14.19 -15.05
CA GLY A 345 -12.81 14.33 -13.90
C GLY A 345 -12.62 15.61 -13.06
N GLY A 346 -11.55 16.38 -13.25
CA GLY A 346 -11.34 17.63 -12.52
C GLY A 346 -12.15 18.80 -13.08
N LYS A 347 -13.21 19.23 -12.38
CA LYS A 347 -13.83 20.56 -12.59
C LYS A 347 -12.75 21.65 -12.57
N LYS A 348 -12.89 22.67 -13.44
CA LYS A 348 -12.05 23.88 -13.47
C LYS A 348 -11.73 24.34 -12.04
N THR A 349 -10.46 24.30 -11.67
CA THR A 349 -9.96 24.44 -10.31
C THR A 349 -10.14 25.85 -9.77
N SER A 350 -10.75 25.96 -8.58
CA SER A 350 -10.80 27.17 -7.74
C SER A 350 -9.39 27.63 -7.32
N LYS A 351 -9.20 28.94 -7.08
CA LYS A 351 -7.94 29.57 -6.63
C LYS A 351 -7.26 28.87 -5.43
N ASN A 352 -8.02 28.18 -4.57
CA ASN A 352 -7.46 27.42 -3.44
C ASN A 352 -6.71 26.13 -3.84
N ALA A 353 -7.02 25.51 -4.99
CA ALA A 353 -6.30 24.32 -5.46
C ALA A 353 -4.90 24.65 -6.03
N GLN A 354 -4.71 25.89 -6.50
CA GLN A 354 -3.43 26.37 -7.01
C GLN A 354 -2.42 26.57 -5.86
N ASN A 355 -2.89 27.04 -4.69
CA ASN A 355 -2.07 27.16 -3.48
C ASN A 355 -1.59 25.80 -2.94
N SER A 356 -2.42 24.75 -3.01
CA SER A 356 -1.98 23.39 -2.61
C SER A 356 -0.91 22.81 -3.53
N SER A 357 -0.94 23.11 -4.84
CA SER A 357 0.09 22.67 -5.79
C SER A 357 1.42 23.39 -5.56
N LEU A 358 1.38 24.71 -5.31
CA LEU A 358 2.56 25.51 -4.97
C LEU A 358 3.22 25.07 -3.67
N TYR A 359 2.44 24.77 -2.63
CA TYR A 359 2.96 24.22 -1.38
C TYR A 359 3.66 22.88 -1.61
N GLY A 360 3.03 21.94 -2.33
CA GLY A 360 3.65 20.66 -2.70
C GLY A 360 4.96 20.82 -3.47
N LEU A 361 5.02 21.75 -4.43
CA LEU A 361 6.23 22.07 -5.19
C LEU A 361 7.33 22.69 -4.30
N SER A 362 6.97 23.53 -3.33
CA SER A 362 7.93 24.11 -2.38
C SER A 362 8.56 23.05 -1.46
N LEU A 363 7.76 22.12 -0.94
CA LEU A 363 8.26 20.98 -0.14
C LEU A 363 9.22 20.10 -0.95
N LEU A 364 8.91 19.89 -2.23
CA LEU A 364 9.74 19.14 -3.15
C LEU A 364 11.05 19.87 -3.48
N ALA A 365 11.02 21.20 -3.61
CA ALA A 365 12.22 22.01 -3.77
C ALA A 365 13.14 21.93 -2.54
N VAL A 366 12.59 21.99 -1.33
CA VAL A 366 13.35 21.81 -0.08
C VAL A 366 13.98 20.42 -0.01
N ASN A 367 13.23 19.37 -0.35
CA ASN A 367 13.76 18.01 -0.45
C ASN A 367 14.96 17.94 -1.41
N LEU A 368 14.82 18.49 -2.61
CA LEU A 368 15.86 18.49 -3.63
C LEU A 368 17.11 19.28 -3.23
N LEU A 369 16.94 20.37 -2.47
CA LEU A 369 18.05 21.15 -1.91
C LEU A 369 18.80 20.36 -0.83
N PHE A 370 18.10 19.68 0.09
CA PHE A 370 18.74 18.81 1.07
C PHE A 370 19.44 17.63 0.40
N ASP A 371 18.76 16.95 -0.53
CA ASP A 371 19.36 15.90 -1.36
C ASP A 371 20.63 16.43 -2.04
N GLY A 372 20.59 17.66 -2.57
CA GLY A 372 21.72 18.35 -3.18
C GLY A 372 22.89 18.53 -2.22
N LEU A 373 22.62 19.15 -1.07
CA LEU A 373 23.59 19.43 -0.01
C LEU A 373 24.26 18.17 0.51
N THR A 374 23.51 17.06 0.63
CA THR A 374 24.06 15.75 1.00
C THR A 374 25.15 15.32 0.01
N ASN A 375 24.89 15.28 -1.31
CA ASN A 375 25.92 14.78 -2.25
C ASN A 375 27.09 15.76 -2.40
N THR A 376 26.84 17.08 -2.35
CA THR A 376 27.92 18.06 -2.45
C THR A 376 28.87 17.97 -1.27
N THR A 377 28.33 17.78 -0.06
CA THR A 377 29.14 17.61 1.15
C THR A 377 29.90 16.28 1.12
N GLN A 378 29.27 15.20 0.64
CA GLN A 378 29.93 13.91 0.43
C GLN A 378 31.11 14.00 -0.55
N ASP A 379 30.91 14.66 -1.69
CA ASP A 379 31.97 14.91 -2.67
C ASP A 379 33.12 15.73 -2.09
N HIS A 380 32.82 16.75 -1.28
CA HIS A 380 33.83 17.58 -0.64
C HIS A 380 34.67 16.79 0.38
N VAL A 381 34.04 15.91 1.16
CA VAL A 381 34.73 15.00 2.10
C VAL A 381 35.70 14.08 1.37
N PHE A 382 35.27 13.46 0.25
CA PHE A 382 36.15 12.59 -0.54
C PHE A 382 37.26 13.34 -1.28
N SER A 383 36.99 14.55 -1.77
CA SER A 383 37.96 15.34 -2.54
C SER A 383 38.98 16.10 -1.67
N SER A 384 38.76 16.20 -0.36
CA SER A 384 39.63 16.94 0.58
C SER A 384 40.29 16.05 1.65
N PRO A 385 41.06 15.00 1.28
CA PRO A 385 41.64 14.05 2.23
C PRO A 385 42.67 14.68 3.18
N GLN A 386 43.25 15.82 2.82
CA GLN A 386 44.18 16.58 3.66
C GLN A 386 43.48 17.26 4.85
N ARG A 387 42.18 17.58 4.72
CA ARG A 387 41.41 18.33 5.73
C ARG A 387 40.62 17.41 6.66
N TYR A 388 40.04 16.35 6.11
CA TYR A 388 39.12 15.45 6.84
C TYR A 388 39.72 14.06 7.13
N GLY A 389 40.97 13.82 6.71
CA GLY A 389 41.55 12.48 6.68
C GLY A 389 41.02 11.67 5.49
N ARG A 390 41.71 10.57 5.17
CA ARG A 390 41.28 9.64 4.11
C ARG A 390 40.09 8.80 4.60
N VAL A 391 38.89 9.35 4.46
CA VAL A 391 37.63 8.63 4.72
C VAL A 391 37.35 7.67 3.56
N THR A 392 37.16 6.39 3.87
CA THR A 392 36.79 5.40 2.84
C THR A 392 35.28 5.38 2.59
N ALA A 393 34.86 4.95 1.40
CA ALA A 393 33.43 4.91 1.06
C ALA A 393 32.57 4.06 2.00
N PRO A 394 32.99 2.84 2.40
CA PRO A 394 32.25 2.04 3.36
C PRO A 394 32.19 2.70 4.75
N GLN A 395 33.26 3.38 5.19
CA GLN A 395 33.26 4.10 6.47
C GLN A 395 32.28 5.28 6.46
N MET A 396 32.25 6.07 5.38
CA MET A 396 31.30 7.17 5.24
C MET A 396 29.86 6.66 5.21
N MET A 397 29.60 5.55 4.51
CA MET A 397 28.29 4.88 4.48
C MET A 397 27.86 4.43 5.88
N ALA A 398 28.72 3.70 6.59
CA ALA A 398 28.41 3.20 7.93
C ALA A 398 28.16 4.36 8.92
N ALA A 399 29.02 5.38 8.92
CA ALA A 399 28.91 6.52 9.82
C ALA A 399 27.62 7.33 9.58
N THR A 400 27.31 7.63 8.31
CA THR A 400 26.13 8.42 7.96
C THR A 400 24.82 7.66 8.19
N ASN A 401 24.79 6.36 7.88
CA ASN A 401 23.61 5.53 8.15
C ASN A 401 23.38 5.33 9.66
N LEU A 402 24.44 5.11 10.45
CA LEU A 402 24.33 4.99 11.90
C LEU A 402 23.82 6.29 12.53
N LEU A 403 24.39 7.42 12.12
CA LEU A 403 23.99 8.73 12.61
C LEU A 403 22.56 9.10 12.18
N SER A 404 22.15 8.76 10.95
CA SER A 404 20.77 8.91 10.49
C SER A 404 19.80 8.01 11.25
N CYS A 405 20.21 6.79 11.59
CA CYS A 405 19.43 5.88 12.44
C CYS A 405 19.22 6.46 13.83
N LEU A 406 20.29 6.99 14.46
CA LEU A 406 20.20 7.65 15.76
C LEU A 406 19.30 8.89 15.72
N LEU A 407 19.43 9.73 14.69
CA LEU A 407 18.58 10.92 14.51
C LEU A 407 17.11 10.55 14.32
N MET A 408 16.81 9.53 13.50
CA MET A 408 15.44 9.06 13.28
C MET A 408 14.86 8.38 14.52
N ALA A 409 15.65 7.60 15.26
CA ALA A 409 15.24 7.00 16.52
C ALA A 409 14.93 8.07 17.57
N ALA A 410 15.80 9.09 17.68
CA ALA A 410 15.57 10.24 18.55
C ALA A 410 14.29 10.97 18.15
N TYR A 411 14.07 11.25 16.86
CA TYR A 411 12.83 11.85 16.37
C TYR A 411 11.59 11.02 16.78
N LEU A 412 11.56 9.72 16.48
CA LEU A 412 10.42 8.86 16.77
C LEU A 412 10.14 8.67 18.26
N LEU A 413 11.17 8.71 19.11
CA LEU A 413 11.05 8.58 20.56
C LEU A 413 10.70 9.89 21.25
N ILE A 414 11.18 11.03 20.76
CA ILE A 414 11.00 12.34 21.40
C ILE A 414 9.70 13.01 20.96
N THR A 415 9.29 12.88 19.69
CA THR A 415 8.08 13.52 19.13
C THR A 415 6.79 13.25 19.94
N PRO A 416 6.56 12.04 20.50
CA PRO A 416 5.43 11.78 21.40
C PRO A 416 5.36 12.67 22.65
N TYR A 417 6.50 13.14 23.15
CA TYR A 417 6.63 13.87 24.41
C TYR A 417 6.73 15.39 24.23
N ILE A 418 6.90 15.87 22.99
CA ILE A 418 6.94 17.30 22.69
C ILE A 418 5.53 17.75 22.26
N PRO A 419 4.90 18.71 22.94
CA PRO A 419 3.70 19.36 22.44
C PRO A 419 4.08 20.21 21.22
N LEU A 420 4.01 19.62 20.03
CA LEU A 420 4.33 20.27 18.75
C LEU A 420 3.45 21.50 18.47
N ASP A 421 2.32 21.61 19.17
CA ASP A 421 1.41 22.77 19.16
C ASP A 421 2.10 24.09 19.55
N LEU A 422 3.20 24.04 20.32
CA LEU A 422 3.92 25.24 20.74
C LEU A 422 4.89 25.78 19.67
N LEU A 423 5.31 24.94 18.71
CA LEU A 423 6.40 25.23 17.77
C LEU A 423 5.89 25.53 16.34
N PHE A 424 4.72 24.98 15.96
CA PHE A 424 4.10 25.19 14.65
C PHE A 424 2.60 25.46 14.80
N SER A 425 2.25 26.65 15.30
CA SER A 425 0.89 27.12 15.57
C SER A 425 -0.03 27.31 14.34
N SER A 426 0.41 26.91 13.14
CA SER A 426 -0.30 27.20 11.88
C SER A 426 -0.44 26.01 10.91
N SER A 427 -0.15 24.78 11.32
CA SER A 427 -0.37 23.60 10.47
C SER A 427 -1.33 22.61 11.12
N SER A 428 -2.59 22.74 10.72
CA SER A 428 -3.70 21.83 10.94
C SER A 428 -3.30 20.34 10.91
N SER A 429 -3.75 19.60 11.93
CA SER A 429 -3.82 18.14 12.02
C SER A 429 -2.50 17.35 12.03
N VAL A 430 -1.65 17.53 13.04
CA VAL A 430 -0.70 16.47 13.46
C VAL A 430 -1.49 15.41 14.23
N GLY A 431 -2.29 14.62 13.51
CA GLY A 431 -3.00 13.48 14.06
C GLY A 431 -2.01 12.38 14.44
N ASN A 432 -2.01 12.02 15.73
CA ASN A 432 -1.21 10.95 16.37
C ASN A 432 0.31 11.21 16.44
N THR A 433 0.76 11.78 17.54
CA THR A 433 2.18 11.92 17.93
C THR A 433 2.92 10.59 18.11
N HIS A 434 2.22 9.45 18.07
CA HIS A 434 2.77 8.10 18.26
C HIS A 434 2.91 7.31 16.94
N GLU A 435 3.71 7.82 16.00
CA GLU A 435 3.97 7.15 14.71
C GLU A 435 4.62 5.77 14.89
N LEU A 436 5.57 5.64 15.82
CA LEU A 436 6.25 4.38 16.11
C LEU A 436 5.29 3.31 16.64
N ALA A 437 4.43 3.65 17.60
CA ALA A 437 3.46 2.71 18.16
C ALA A 437 2.45 2.25 17.08
N SER A 438 2.02 3.18 16.22
CA SER A 438 1.13 2.88 15.10
C SER A 438 1.77 1.92 14.09
N ALA A 439 3.06 2.12 13.77
CA ALA A 439 3.80 1.23 12.88
C ALA A 439 3.97 -0.18 13.48
N ILE A 440 4.29 -0.28 14.78
CA ILE A 440 4.42 -1.57 15.47
C ILE A 440 3.07 -2.30 15.51
N ALA A 441 1.98 -1.62 15.86
CA ALA A 441 0.64 -2.20 15.88
C ALA A 441 0.21 -2.70 14.50
N PHE A 442 0.59 -1.98 13.43
CA PHE A 442 0.33 -2.40 12.05
C PHE A 442 1.10 -3.67 11.68
N LEU A 443 2.40 -3.74 12.02
CA LEU A 443 3.23 -4.94 11.76
C LEU A 443 2.74 -6.15 12.56
N GLN A 444 2.29 -5.96 13.80
CA GLN A 444 1.69 -7.04 14.61
C GLN A 444 0.41 -7.59 13.98
N ARG A 445 -0.43 -6.71 13.40
CA ARG A 445 -1.67 -7.12 12.71
C ARG A 445 -1.40 -7.83 11.38
N HIS A 446 -0.29 -7.47 10.70
CA HIS A 446 0.06 -7.99 9.38
C HIS A 446 1.51 -8.50 9.33
N PRO A 447 1.82 -9.67 9.94
CA PRO A 447 3.18 -10.17 10.07
C PRO A 447 3.89 -10.44 8.73
N ARG A 448 3.14 -10.66 7.65
CA ARG A 448 3.73 -10.82 6.30
C ARG A 448 4.45 -9.55 5.83
N VAL A 449 3.94 -8.37 6.19
CA VAL A 449 4.53 -7.08 5.79
C VAL A 449 5.92 -6.90 6.37
N LEU A 450 6.22 -7.53 7.53
CA LEU A 450 7.55 -7.50 8.10
C LEU A 450 8.59 -8.10 7.13
N TYR A 451 8.26 -9.19 6.44
CA TYR A 451 9.16 -9.78 5.44
C TYR A 451 9.35 -8.86 4.22
N ASP A 452 8.29 -8.16 3.79
CA ASP A 452 8.37 -7.19 2.70
C ASP A 452 9.27 -6.01 3.07
N VAL A 453 9.15 -5.50 4.31
CA VAL A 453 9.99 -4.42 4.85
C VAL A 453 11.45 -4.87 4.96
N LEU A 454 11.70 -6.07 5.50
CA LEU A 454 13.05 -6.62 5.59
C LEU A 454 13.68 -6.83 4.21
N GLY A 455 12.90 -7.34 3.24
CA GLY A 455 13.33 -7.47 1.85
C GLY A 455 13.66 -6.11 1.22
N PHE A 456 12.82 -5.11 1.45
CA PHE A 456 13.05 -3.73 1.00
C PHE A 456 14.35 -3.14 1.60
N CYS A 457 14.58 -3.34 2.90
CA CYS A 457 15.79 -2.91 3.58
C CYS A 457 17.05 -3.61 3.04
N ALA A 458 16.99 -4.93 2.82
CA ALA A 458 18.10 -5.70 2.26
C ALA A 458 18.46 -5.24 0.84
N ALA A 459 17.47 -5.09 -0.03
CA ALA A 459 17.67 -4.55 -1.38
C ALA A 459 18.22 -3.11 -1.34
N GLY A 460 17.73 -2.29 -0.42
CA GLY A 460 18.22 -0.93 -0.18
C GLY A 460 19.69 -0.89 0.24
N ALA A 461 20.10 -1.77 1.16
CA ALA A 461 21.48 -1.88 1.62
C ALA A 461 22.44 -2.26 0.49
N ILE A 462 22.06 -3.23 -0.34
CA ILE A 462 22.81 -3.62 -1.54
C ILE A 462 22.93 -2.43 -2.50
N GLY A 463 21.81 -1.74 -2.75
CA GLY A 463 21.80 -0.53 -3.59
C GLY A 463 22.74 0.57 -3.08
N GLN A 464 22.80 0.79 -1.77
CA GLN A 464 23.69 1.78 -1.17
C GLN A 464 25.17 1.45 -1.37
N LEU A 465 25.58 0.17 -1.36
CA LEU A 465 26.96 -0.22 -1.65
C LEU A 465 27.39 0.26 -3.06
N PHE A 466 26.52 0.09 -4.06
CA PHE A 466 26.78 0.58 -5.42
C PHE A 466 26.83 2.11 -5.50
N ILE A 467 25.96 2.80 -4.75
CA ILE A 467 25.95 4.27 -4.70
C ILE A 467 27.28 4.81 -4.17
N PHE A 468 27.72 4.34 -2.99
CA PHE A 468 28.98 4.79 -2.38
C PHE A 468 30.21 4.36 -3.18
N ALA A 469 30.19 3.17 -3.79
CA ALA A 469 31.26 2.73 -4.69
C ALA A 469 31.38 3.64 -5.91
N THR A 470 30.26 4.00 -6.53
CA THR A 470 30.21 4.91 -7.69
C THR A 470 30.67 6.32 -7.29
N LEU A 471 30.17 6.83 -6.17
CA LEU A 471 30.51 8.14 -5.63
C LEU A 471 32.02 8.28 -5.38
N ASN A 472 32.63 7.31 -4.71
CA ASN A 472 34.06 7.33 -4.41
C ASN A 472 34.94 7.17 -5.66
N ARG A 473 34.47 6.45 -6.69
CA ARG A 473 35.26 6.22 -7.91
C ARG A 473 35.09 7.33 -8.96
N PHE A 474 33.91 7.93 -9.05
CA PHE A 474 33.52 8.80 -10.16
C PHE A 474 32.91 10.15 -9.73
N GLY A 475 32.64 10.37 -8.44
CA GLY A 475 32.04 11.59 -7.90
C GLY A 475 30.52 11.67 -8.02
N SER A 476 29.92 12.69 -7.39
CA SER A 476 28.46 12.82 -7.28
C SER A 476 27.77 13.11 -8.62
N LEU A 477 28.43 13.81 -9.55
CA LEU A 477 27.83 14.15 -10.83
C LEU A 477 27.52 12.90 -11.67
N LEU A 478 28.49 11.98 -11.79
CA LEU A 478 28.23 10.72 -12.51
C LEU A 478 27.18 9.87 -11.80
N LEU A 479 27.23 9.83 -10.45
CA LEU A 479 26.22 9.13 -9.65
C LEU A 479 24.82 9.68 -9.93
N VAL A 480 24.65 11.01 -9.96
CA VAL A 480 23.36 11.63 -10.28
C VAL A 480 22.92 11.24 -11.68
N THR A 481 23.79 11.32 -12.68
CA THR A 481 23.48 10.90 -14.06
C THR A 481 23.02 9.43 -14.13
N VAL A 482 23.74 8.50 -13.48
CA VAL A 482 23.35 7.07 -13.41
C VAL A 482 21.97 6.89 -12.77
N THR A 483 21.70 7.56 -11.65
CA THR A 483 20.41 7.43 -10.96
C THR A 483 19.25 8.05 -11.74
N VAL A 484 19.48 9.14 -12.47
CA VAL A 484 18.49 9.76 -13.36
C VAL A 484 18.18 8.86 -14.54
N THR A 485 19.20 8.31 -15.21
CA THR A 485 19.01 7.34 -16.30
C THR A 485 18.18 6.15 -15.84
N ARG A 486 18.50 5.56 -14.67
CA ARG A 486 17.70 4.48 -14.08
C ARG A 486 16.24 4.89 -13.89
N LYS A 487 15.99 6.06 -13.28
CA LYS A 487 14.63 6.56 -13.02
C LYS A 487 13.84 6.75 -14.32
N MET A 488 14.47 7.33 -15.34
CA MET A 488 13.84 7.54 -16.65
C MET A 488 13.50 6.22 -17.33
N LEU A 489 14.41 5.24 -17.31
CA LEU A 489 14.14 3.91 -17.85
C LEU A 489 12.99 3.21 -17.11
N THR A 490 12.95 3.28 -15.78
CA THR A 490 11.84 2.71 -15.00
C THR A 490 10.51 3.42 -15.27
N MET A 491 10.53 4.73 -15.54
CA MET A 491 9.34 5.50 -15.90
C MET A 491 8.82 5.08 -17.28
N VAL A 492 9.68 4.96 -18.29
CA VAL A 492 9.31 4.48 -19.63
C VAL A 492 8.82 3.03 -19.58
N LEU A 493 9.51 2.16 -18.83
CA LEU A 493 9.09 0.77 -18.65
C LEU A 493 7.71 0.67 -18.00
N SER A 494 7.42 1.50 -17.00
CA SER A 494 6.10 1.57 -16.35
C SER A 494 5.00 1.94 -17.34
N VAL A 495 5.25 2.93 -18.20
CA VAL A 495 4.31 3.35 -19.25
C VAL A 495 4.01 2.19 -20.22
N VAL A 496 5.04 1.49 -20.70
CA VAL A 496 4.91 0.33 -21.59
C VAL A 496 4.18 -0.81 -20.90
N TRP A 497 4.53 -1.11 -19.65
CA TRP A 497 3.97 -2.22 -18.88
C TRP A 497 2.48 -2.03 -18.54
N TYR A 498 2.09 -0.80 -18.18
CA TYR A 498 0.69 -0.46 -17.89
C TYR A 498 -0.13 -0.09 -19.12
N GLY A 499 0.43 -0.22 -20.33
CA GLY A 499 -0.29 0.03 -21.59
C GLY A 499 -0.72 1.50 -21.79
N LYS A 500 -0.01 2.45 -21.16
CA LYS A 500 -0.30 3.89 -21.33
C LYS A 500 0.45 4.40 -22.56
N SER A 501 -0.20 5.21 -23.39
CA SER A 501 0.45 5.90 -24.51
C SER A 501 1.01 7.26 -24.07
N LEU A 502 2.24 7.56 -24.48
CA LEU A 502 2.85 8.88 -24.29
C LEU A 502 2.44 9.82 -25.42
N THR A 503 2.20 11.09 -25.08
CA THR A 503 1.95 12.13 -26.07
C THR A 503 3.24 12.51 -26.80
N LEU A 504 3.12 13.15 -27.98
CA LEU A 504 4.28 13.67 -28.73
C LEU A 504 5.14 14.62 -27.88
N GLY A 505 4.52 15.46 -27.04
CA GLY A 505 5.25 16.35 -26.13
C GLY A 505 6.03 15.60 -25.05
N GLN A 506 5.49 14.50 -24.53
CA GLN A 506 6.21 13.64 -23.58
C GLN A 506 7.40 12.94 -24.23
N TRP A 507 7.25 12.46 -25.47
CA TRP A 507 8.37 11.91 -26.25
C TRP A 507 9.48 12.93 -26.50
N ALA A 508 9.11 14.19 -26.80
CA ALA A 508 10.09 15.27 -26.92
C ALA A 508 10.85 15.49 -25.60
N GLY A 509 10.15 15.49 -24.46
CA GLY A 509 10.77 15.57 -23.13
C GLY A 509 11.74 14.43 -22.85
N VAL A 510 11.35 13.18 -23.15
CA VAL A 510 12.22 12.00 -23.04
C VAL A 510 13.47 12.15 -23.91
N GLY A 511 13.31 12.55 -25.18
CA GLY A 511 14.43 12.75 -26.11
C GLY A 511 15.42 13.80 -25.61
N LEU A 512 14.93 14.89 -25.04
CA LEU A 512 15.75 15.98 -24.51
C LEU A 512 16.58 15.53 -23.28
N VAL A 513 16.00 14.71 -22.39
CA VAL A 513 16.71 14.14 -21.24
C VAL A 513 17.79 13.14 -21.67
N PHE A 514 17.46 12.17 -22.53
CA PHE A 514 18.43 11.19 -23.01
C PHE A 514 19.51 11.83 -23.88
N GLY A 515 19.18 12.84 -24.67
CA GLY A 515 20.14 13.63 -25.45
C GLY A 515 21.13 14.38 -24.56
N GLY A 516 20.66 15.03 -23.49
CA GLY A 516 21.53 15.70 -22.51
C GLY A 516 22.50 14.74 -21.84
N ILE A 517 21.99 13.61 -21.33
CA ILE A 517 22.80 12.56 -20.68
C ILE A 517 23.80 11.93 -21.67
N GLY A 518 23.36 11.65 -22.90
CA GLY A 518 24.21 11.10 -23.94
C GLY A 518 25.37 12.04 -24.31
N THR A 519 25.08 13.34 -24.42
CA THR A 519 26.09 14.38 -24.65
C THR A 519 27.09 14.45 -23.49
N GLU A 520 26.63 14.32 -22.24
CA GLU A 520 27.52 14.27 -21.08
C GLU A 520 28.49 13.09 -21.13
N ALA A 521 27.97 11.90 -21.42
CA ALA A 521 28.78 10.69 -21.52
C ALA A 521 29.81 10.79 -22.65
N TRP A 522 29.43 11.38 -23.78
CA TRP A 522 30.34 11.59 -24.91
C TRP A 522 31.47 12.58 -24.56
N ILE A 523 31.15 13.71 -23.93
CA ILE A 523 32.17 14.70 -23.49
C ILE A 523 33.13 14.08 -22.48
N GLN A 524 32.62 13.34 -21.48
CA GLN A 524 33.48 12.68 -20.49
C GLN A 524 34.42 11.65 -21.14
N ARG A 525 33.94 10.93 -22.16
CA ARG A 525 34.78 9.99 -22.91
C ARG A 525 35.91 10.70 -23.65
N GLN A 526 35.63 11.84 -24.29
CA GLN A 526 36.66 12.65 -24.96
C GLN A 526 37.69 13.18 -23.96
N GLU A 527 37.25 13.77 -22.85
CA GLU A 527 38.16 14.28 -21.80
C GLU A 527 39.08 13.18 -21.25
N LYS A 528 38.59 11.94 -21.14
CA LYS A 528 39.39 10.80 -20.69
C LYS A 528 40.42 10.39 -21.75
N LEU A 529 40.01 10.29 -23.01
CA LEU A 529 40.90 9.96 -24.12
C LEU A 529 42.01 11.00 -24.27
N ASP A 530 41.69 12.30 -24.13
CA ASP A 530 42.68 13.38 -24.19
C ASP A 530 43.69 13.30 -23.05
N LYS A 531 43.24 12.97 -21.82
CA LYS A 531 44.15 12.76 -20.68
C LYS A 531 45.07 11.55 -20.90
N GLU A 532 44.54 10.45 -21.43
CA GLU A 532 45.35 9.27 -21.77
C GLU A 532 46.36 9.57 -22.88
N ARG A 533 45.97 10.37 -23.88
CA ARG A 533 46.85 10.81 -24.98
C ARG A 533 47.99 11.68 -24.45
N LYS A 534 47.68 12.69 -23.63
CA LYS A 534 48.68 13.54 -22.97
C LYS A 534 49.63 12.76 -22.07
N LYS A 535 49.10 11.77 -21.34
CA LYS A 535 49.95 10.90 -20.50
C LYS A 535 50.93 10.09 -21.35
N ARG A 536 50.46 9.47 -22.44
CA ARG A 536 51.33 8.75 -23.39
C ARG A 536 52.38 9.65 -24.04
N GLU A 537 52.04 10.90 -24.34
CA GLU A 537 53.00 11.88 -24.88
C GLU A 537 54.05 12.31 -23.85
N LEU A 538 53.69 12.38 -22.56
CA LEU A 538 54.64 12.65 -21.48
C LEU A 538 55.55 11.45 -21.22
N ASP A 539 54.99 10.24 -21.20
CA ASP A 539 55.76 9.00 -21.00
C ASP A 539 56.78 8.82 -22.16
N LYS A 540 56.39 9.13 -23.41
CA LYS A 540 57.28 9.12 -24.58
C LYS A 540 58.35 10.22 -24.62
N LYS A 541 58.21 11.28 -23.81
CA LYS A 541 59.21 12.35 -23.67
C LYS A 541 60.17 12.08 -22.50
N ALA A 542 59.86 11.10 -21.66
CA ALA A 542 60.66 10.71 -20.51
C ALA A 542 61.55 9.48 -20.79
N GLU A 543 61.21 8.68 -21.83
CA GLU A 543 62.13 7.79 -22.55
C GLU A 543 62.99 8.59 -23.54
#